data_AF-A0A8S3VHR6-F1
#
_entry.id   AF-A0A8S3VHR6-F1
#
_cell.length_a   1.000
_cell.length_b   1.000
_cell.length_c   1.000
_cell.angle_alpha   90.00
_cell.angle_beta   90.00
_cell.angle_gamma   90.00
#
_symmetry.space_group_name_H-M   'P 1'
#
loop_
_entity.id
_entity.type
_entity.pdbx_description
1 polymer ?
#
loop_
_entity_poly.entity_id
_entity_poly.type
_entity_poly.pdbx_seq_one_letter_code
_entity_poly.pdbx_strand_id
1 'polypeptide(L)'
;MVPLFSCKIERIEIWATLAAAEICDDSQIHMLVDAGGVISSILKYLNEATKTSNYYYEGVALLELLSGIDKLACADTNKKKILEAGALPLFEAILNLDKPEEQALTARVLWTMTFDDDVATELKSSSNLLDRLEMLSKSSDKAVKNNVKGLLYNIERISKKEKKDITDKPTQQKGKTLIYKLFWNEKEIVLKLKGLLQEKGIQIWIDTEKMRGSTLEAMAHAVECSTRTYLYVRSYKRSLIVD
;
A
#
# COMPACT_ATOMS: atom_id res chain seq x y z
N MET A 1 -14.07 -7.33 -19.41
CA MET A 1 -13.83 -5.87 -19.34
C MET A 1 -12.40 -5.51 -19.76
N VAL A 2 -11.80 -6.24 -20.71
CA VAL A 2 -10.39 -6.08 -21.14
C VAL A 2 -10.19 -5.33 -22.49
N PRO A 3 -11.15 -5.30 -23.46
CA PRO A 3 -10.84 -4.71 -24.77
C PRO A 3 -10.79 -3.17 -24.85
N LEU A 4 -11.18 -2.44 -23.80
CA LEU A 4 -11.20 -0.96 -23.84
C LEU A 4 -9.88 -0.32 -23.39
N PHE A 5 -9.02 -1.05 -22.68
CA PHE A 5 -7.72 -0.57 -22.17
C PHE A 5 -6.58 -0.65 -23.21
N SER A 6 -6.91 -0.72 -24.50
CA SER A 6 -5.92 -0.78 -25.59
C SER A 6 -6.40 0.01 -26.81
N CYS A 7 -7.11 1.12 -26.58
CA CYS A 7 -7.56 2.00 -27.65
C CYS A 7 -6.44 2.97 -28.03
N LYS A 8 -6.22 3.22 -29.33
CA LYS A 8 -5.22 4.21 -29.80
C LYS A 8 -5.56 5.66 -29.42
N ILE A 9 -6.77 5.90 -28.92
CA ILE A 9 -7.25 7.24 -28.56
C ILE A 9 -7.14 7.39 -27.04
N GLU A 10 -6.12 8.12 -26.60
CA GLU A 10 -5.79 8.41 -25.19
C GLU A 10 -7.02 8.83 -24.38
N ARG A 11 -7.89 9.69 -24.94
CA ARG A 11 -9.10 10.14 -24.27
C ARG A 11 -10.10 9.02 -23.96
N ILE A 12 -10.33 8.10 -24.90
CA ILE A 12 -11.31 7.01 -24.69
C ILE A 12 -10.79 6.06 -23.60
N GLU A 13 -9.50 5.80 -23.61
CA GLU A 13 -8.84 4.95 -22.62
C GLU A 13 -8.91 5.54 -21.21
N ILE A 14 -8.67 6.85 -21.05
CA ILE A 14 -8.85 7.57 -19.78
C ILE A 14 -10.29 7.43 -19.29
N TRP A 15 -11.28 7.76 -20.13
CA TRP A 15 -12.69 7.72 -19.72
C TRP A 15 -13.17 6.31 -19.36
N ALA A 16 -12.76 5.31 -20.13
CA ALA A 16 -13.05 3.91 -19.83
C ALA A 16 -12.40 3.48 -18.49
N THR A 17 -11.19 3.96 -18.22
CA THR A 17 -10.48 3.67 -16.96
C THR A 17 -11.13 4.36 -15.77
N LEU A 18 -11.52 5.63 -15.89
CA LEU A 18 -12.24 6.34 -14.84
C LEU A 18 -13.60 5.68 -14.55
N ALA A 19 -14.35 5.35 -15.59
CA ALA A 19 -15.62 4.64 -15.44
C ALA A 19 -15.44 3.26 -14.79
N ALA A 20 -14.42 2.51 -15.20
CA ALA A 20 -14.09 1.23 -14.57
C ALA A 20 -13.69 1.40 -13.10
N ALA A 21 -12.88 2.41 -12.77
CA ALA A 21 -12.45 2.70 -11.41
C ALA A 21 -13.60 3.06 -10.46
N GLU A 22 -14.64 3.74 -10.97
CA GLU A 22 -15.87 4.05 -10.21
C GLU A 22 -16.77 2.82 -10.03
N ILE A 23 -16.79 1.89 -11.00
CA ILE A 23 -17.60 0.67 -10.93
C ILE A 23 -16.94 -0.41 -10.08
N CYS A 24 -15.60 -0.48 -10.09
CA CYS A 24 -14.85 -1.49 -9.36
C CYS A 24 -15.02 -1.32 -7.84
N ASP A 25 -15.44 -2.40 -7.20
CA ASP A 25 -15.44 -2.51 -5.75
C ASP A 25 -14.05 -2.87 -5.21
N ASP A 26 -13.89 -2.83 -3.88
CA ASP A 26 -12.62 -3.12 -3.21
C ASP A 26 -12.10 -4.53 -3.52
N SER A 27 -12.97 -5.48 -3.90
CA SER A 27 -12.58 -6.84 -4.25
C SER A 27 -11.92 -6.92 -5.63
N GLN A 28 -12.24 -5.99 -6.53
CA GLN A 28 -11.80 -5.96 -7.92
C GLN A 28 -10.66 -4.98 -8.20
N ILE A 29 -10.20 -4.22 -7.21
CA ILE A 29 -9.09 -3.24 -7.36
C ILE A 29 -7.84 -3.88 -8.00
N HIS A 30 -7.55 -5.14 -7.69
CA HIS A 30 -6.41 -5.87 -8.27
C HIS A 30 -6.51 -6.06 -9.79
N MET A 31 -7.69 -5.86 -10.39
CA MET A 31 -7.90 -5.92 -11.84
C MET A 31 -7.57 -4.58 -12.52
N LEU A 32 -7.50 -3.47 -11.77
CA LEU A 32 -7.16 -2.14 -12.27
C LEU A 32 -5.63 -1.96 -12.39
N VAL A 33 -4.96 -2.93 -12.99
CA VAL A 33 -3.50 -2.83 -13.23
C VAL A 33 -3.28 -1.96 -14.46
N ASP A 34 -2.40 -0.97 -14.34
CA ASP A 34 -2.01 -0.16 -15.49
C ASP A 34 -1.12 -0.97 -16.45
N ALA A 35 -1.74 -1.57 -17.47
CA ALA A 35 -1.04 -2.31 -18.51
C ALA A 35 -0.64 -1.42 -19.71
N GLY A 36 -1.21 -0.22 -19.82
CA GLY A 36 -1.14 0.63 -21.02
C GLY A 36 -0.38 1.95 -20.86
N GLY A 37 0.06 2.31 -19.65
CA GLY A 37 0.62 3.64 -19.35
C GLY A 37 -0.46 4.69 -19.15
N VAL A 38 -1.69 4.26 -18.83
CA VAL A 38 -2.86 5.12 -18.64
C VAL A 38 -2.65 6.05 -17.46
N ILE A 39 -1.92 5.62 -16.43
CA ILE A 39 -1.59 6.47 -15.27
C ILE A 39 -0.85 7.72 -15.74
N SER A 40 0.13 7.59 -16.63
CA SER A 40 0.89 8.73 -17.17
C SER A 40 -0.01 9.68 -17.96
N SER A 41 -0.96 9.14 -18.74
CA SER A 41 -1.95 9.93 -19.47
C SER A 41 -2.93 10.66 -18.54
N ILE A 42 -3.40 10.01 -17.47
CA ILE A 42 -4.26 10.66 -16.46
C ILE A 42 -3.48 11.76 -15.74
N LEU A 43 -2.23 11.54 -15.34
CA LEU A 43 -1.39 12.55 -14.70
C LEU A 43 -1.12 13.75 -15.61
N LYS A 44 -0.95 13.51 -16.92
CA LYS A 44 -0.87 14.58 -17.92
C LYS A 44 -2.17 15.38 -17.99
N TYR A 45 -3.33 14.73 -18.05
CA TYR A 45 -4.63 15.41 -18.04
C TYR A 45 -4.84 16.21 -16.75
N LEU A 46 -4.41 15.66 -15.63
CA LEU A 46 -4.47 16.29 -14.31
C LEU A 46 -3.57 17.53 -14.26
N ASN A 47 -2.36 17.48 -14.83
CA ASN A 47 -1.49 18.65 -14.99
C ASN A 47 -2.07 19.74 -15.90
N GLU A 48 -2.74 19.36 -16.99
CA GLU A 48 -3.37 20.36 -17.86
C GLU A 48 -4.61 20.97 -17.18
N ALA A 49 -5.38 20.17 -16.43
CA ALA A 49 -6.52 20.66 -15.67
C ALA A 49 -6.12 21.66 -14.58
N THR A 50 -4.97 21.52 -13.91
CA THR A 50 -4.53 22.51 -12.91
C THR A 50 -4.16 23.87 -13.52
N LYS A 51 -3.90 23.94 -14.83
CA LYS A 51 -3.57 25.17 -15.55
C LYS A 51 -4.79 25.91 -16.07
N THR A 52 -5.96 25.26 -16.14
CA THR A 52 -7.18 25.89 -16.62
C THR A 52 -7.90 26.63 -15.50
N SER A 53 -8.56 27.74 -15.81
CA SER A 53 -9.25 28.57 -14.81
C SER A 53 -10.43 27.88 -14.14
N ASN A 54 -11.03 26.90 -14.81
CA ASN A 54 -12.16 26.13 -14.31
C ASN A 54 -11.75 24.76 -13.72
N TYR A 55 -10.48 24.36 -13.81
CA TYR A 55 -9.99 23.06 -13.38
C TYR A 55 -10.58 21.88 -14.16
N TYR A 56 -10.83 22.09 -15.45
CA TYR A 56 -11.23 21.04 -16.40
C TYR A 56 -10.21 20.89 -17.52
N TYR A 57 -10.08 19.69 -18.04
CA TYR A 57 -9.33 19.42 -19.26
C TYR A 57 -10.02 18.32 -20.07
N GLU A 58 -10.20 18.53 -21.38
CA GLU A 58 -10.88 17.59 -22.28
C GLU A 58 -12.25 17.08 -21.76
N GLY A 59 -12.97 17.95 -21.04
CA GLY A 59 -14.31 17.67 -20.50
C GLY A 59 -14.34 16.91 -19.16
N VAL A 60 -13.18 16.67 -18.53
CA VAL A 60 -13.07 15.98 -17.23
C VAL A 60 -12.61 16.96 -16.16
N ALA A 61 -13.23 16.92 -14.98
CA ALA A 61 -12.84 17.76 -13.85
C ALA A 61 -11.55 17.25 -13.19
N LEU A 62 -10.78 18.16 -12.60
CA LEU A 62 -9.58 17.85 -11.79
C LEU A 62 -9.89 16.83 -10.69
N LEU A 63 -11.03 16.99 -10.01
CA LEU A 63 -11.46 16.11 -8.94
C LEU A 63 -11.77 14.68 -9.43
N GLU A 64 -12.35 14.54 -10.62
CA GLU A 64 -12.64 13.22 -11.23
C GLU A 64 -11.35 12.50 -11.63
N LEU A 65 -10.38 13.23 -12.20
CA LEU A 65 -9.05 12.71 -12.50
C LEU A 65 -8.34 12.24 -11.22
N LEU A 66 -8.44 13.03 -10.14
CA LEU A 66 -7.91 12.65 -8.82
C LEU A 66 -8.61 11.43 -8.23
N SER A 67 -9.94 11.31 -8.38
CA SER A 67 -10.70 10.13 -7.92
C SER A 67 -10.21 8.86 -8.62
N GLY A 68 -10.01 8.96 -9.94
CA GLY A 68 -9.43 7.86 -10.72
C GLY A 68 -8.05 7.44 -10.21
N ILE A 69 -7.16 8.40 -9.97
CA ILE A 69 -5.82 8.11 -9.43
C ILE A 69 -5.90 7.50 -8.02
N ASP A 70 -6.80 7.98 -7.16
CA ASP A 70 -7.01 7.44 -5.82
C ASP A 70 -7.37 5.95 -5.86
N LYS A 71 -8.32 5.58 -6.73
CA LYS A 71 -8.71 4.18 -6.94
C LYS A 71 -7.58 3.34 -7.52
N LEU A 72 -6.83 3.89 -8.47
CA LEU A 72 -5.68 3.21 -9.07
C LEU A 72 -4.54 3.00 -8.05
N ALA A 73 -4.32 3.95 -7.13
CA ALA A 73 -3.29 3.90 -6.11
C ALA A 73 -3.54 2.80 -5.05
N CYS A 74 -4.78 2.34 -4.89
CA CYS A 74 -5.11 1.23 -4.01
C CYS A 74 -4.39 -0.07 -4.45
N ALA A 75 -4.18 -0.29 -5.75
CA ALA A 75 -3.39 -1.42 -6.24
C ALA A 75 -1.89 -1.19 -5.99
N ASP A 76 -1.23 -2.11 -5.27
CA ASP A 76 0.20 -2.00 -4.93
C ASP A 76 1.10 -1.88 -6.16
N THR A 77 0.78 -2.60 -7.24
CA THR A 77 1.51 -2.55 -8.51
C THR A 77 1.50 -1.19 -9.19
N ASN A 78 0.52 -0.34 -8.87
CA ASN A 78 0.38 0.99 -9.47
C ASN A 78 1.06 2.08 -8.64
N LYS A 79 1.27 1.89 -7.33
CA LYS A 79 1.89 2.91 -6.46
C LYS A 79 3.25 3.37 -6.99
N LYS A 80 4.10 2.41 -7.37
CA LYS A 80 5.41 2.66 -7.98
C LYS A 80 5.29 3.33 -9.34
N LYS A 81 4.36 2.89 -10.19
CA LYS A 81 4.12 3.50 -11.51
C LYS A 81 3.66 4.97 -11.41
N ILE A 82 2.80 5.29 -10.45
CA ILE A 82 2.35 6.67 -10.19
C ILE A 82 3.56 7.52 -9.77
N LEU A 83 4.43 6.99 -8.92
CA LEU A 83 5.66 7.68 -8.50
C LEU A 83 6.61 7.92 -9.67
N GLU A 84 6.92 6.87 -10.44
CA GLU A 84 7.81 6.91 -11.61
C GLU A 84 7.29 7.83 -12.72
N ALA A 85 5.97 7.96 -12.85
CA ALA A 85 5.32 8.88 -13.78
C ALA A 85 5.38 10.36 -13.35
N GLY A 86 6.03 10.68 -12.22
CA GLY A 86 6.29 12.05 -11.78
C GLY A 86 5.08 12.71 -11.11
N ALA A 87 4.29 11.96 -10.34
CA ALA A 87 3.09 12.49 -9.70
C ALA A 87 3.36 13.47 -8.53
N LEU A 88 4.51 13.41 -7.87
CA LEU A 88 4.75 14.21 -6.64
C LEU A 88 4.69 15.73 -6.86
N PRO A 89 5.35 16.33 -7.87
CA PRO A 89 5.23 17.77 -8.12
C PRO A 89 3.80 18.20 -8.45
N LEU A 90 3.02 17.33 -9.10
CA LEU A 90 1.61 17.57 -9.41
C LEU A 90 0.75 17.57 -8.15
N PHE A 91 0.95 16.59 -7.27
CA PHE A 91 0.26 16.54 -5.99
C PHE A 91 0.63 17.72 -5.09
N GLU A 92 1.89 18.15 -5.09
CA GLU A 92 2.32 19.37 -4.40
C GLU A 92 1.57 20.61 -4.94
N ALA A 93 1.49 20.75 -6.27
CA ALA A 93 0.75 21.84 -6.91
C ALA A 93 -0.74 21.84 -6.51
N ILE A 94 -1.38 20.68 -6.46
CA ILE A 94 -2.79 20.55 -6.06
C ILE A 94 -2.99 20.87 -4.58
N LEU A 95 -2.11 20.36 -3.70
CA LEU A 95 -2.17 20.68 -2.27
C LEU A 95 -1.99 22.18 -1.99
N ASN A 96 -1.33 22.90 -2.90
CA ASN A 96 -1.16 24.34 -2.85
C ASN A 96 -2.40 25.14 -3.29
N LEU A 97 -3.37 24.52 -3.97
CA LEU A 97 -4.64 25.15 -4.31
C LEU A 97 -5.45 25.42 -3.03
N ASP A 98 -6.19 26.51 -2.97
CA ASP A 98 -7.11 26.80 -1.86
C ASP A 98 -8.47 26.12 -2.07
N LYS A 99 -8.42 24.79 -2.19
CA LYS A 99 -9.57 23.94 -2.48
C LYS A 99 -9.59 22.69 -1.59
N PRO A 100 -10.44 22.66 -0.54
CA PRO A 100 -10.41 21.60 0.45
C PRO A 100 -10.71 20.19 -0.09
N GLU A 101 -11.59 20.06 -1.09
CA GLU A 101 -11.95 18.75 -1.65
C GLU A 101 -10.77 18.11 -2.39
N GLU A 102 -10.16 18.85 -3.31
CA GLU A 102 -8.95 18.42 -4.03
C GLU A 102 -7.79 18.19 -3.06
N GLN A 103 -7.58 19.07 -2.07
CA GLN A 103 -6.56 18.88 -1.03
C GLN A 103 -6.79 17.58 -0.24
N ALA A 104 -8.02 17.31 0.19
CA ALA A 104 -8.34 16.13 0.98
C ALA A 104 -8.13 14.86 0.17
N LEU A 105 -8.55 14.86 -1.10
CA LEU A 105 -8.39 13.73 -2.00
C LEU A 105 -6.91 13.48 -2.32
N THR A 106 -6.14 14.52 -2.68
CA THR A 106 -4.70 14.39 -2.92
C THR A 106 -3.96 13.89 -1.68
N ALA A 107 -4.29 14.38 -0.48
CA ALA A 107 -3.72 13.87 0.75
C ALA A 107 -4.08 12.40 1.00
N ARG A 108 -5.28 11.96 0.62
CA ARG A 108 -5.69 10.55 0.67
C ARG A 108 -4.87 9.69 -0.28
N VAL A 109 -4.68 10.12 -1.53
CA VAL A 109 -3.85 9.42 -2.52
C VAL A 109 -2.43 9.24 -2.00
N LEU A 110 -1.79 10.33 -1.56
CA LEU A 110 -0.45 10.29 -1.00
C LEU A 110 -0.39 9.35 0.22
N TRP A 111 -1.37 9.42 1.12
CA TRP A 111 -1.44 8.52 2.27
C TRP A 111 -1.52 7.05 1.84
N THR A 112 -2.38 6.71 0.88
CA THR A 112 -2.50 5.36 0.32
C THR A 112 -1.19 4.90 -0.34
N MET A 113 -0.47 5.79 -1.01
CA MET A 113 0.81 5.44 -1.62
C MET A 113 1.91 5.20 -0.58
N THR A 114 1.91 5.90 0.55
CA THR A 114 2.91 5.71 1.64
C THR A 114 2.83 4.38 2.37
N PHE A 115 1.87 3.51 2.04
CA PHE A 115 1.92 2.13 2.51
C PHE A 115 3.04 1.33 1.84
N ASP A 116 3.56 1.80 0.70
CA ASP A 116 4.81 1.36 0.10
C ASP A 116 5.99 2.16 0.69
N ASP A 117 7.01 1.45 1.19
CA ASP A 117 8.13 2.06 1.91
C ASP A 117 9.04 2.88 0.96
N ASP A 118 9.14 2.53 -0.34
CA ASP A 118 9.95 3.28 -1.32
C ASP A 118 9.32 4.65 -1.59
N VAL A 119 7.99 4.66 -1.78
CA VAL A 119 7.24 5.90 -2.01
C VAL A 119 7.38 6.85 -0.82
N ALA A 120 7.18 6.33 0.39
CA ALA A 120 7.25 7.17 1.59
C ALA A 120 8.66 7.69 1.89
N THR A 121 9.71 6.99 1.44
CA THR A 121 11.10 7.48 1.47
C THR A 121 11.29 8.66 0.50
N GLU A 122 10.72 8.58 -0.71
CA GLU A 122 10.77 9.66 -1.69
C GLU A 122 10.02 10.92 -1.20
N LEU A 123 8.84 10.75 -0.61
CA LEU A 123 8.09 11.87 -0.02
C LEU A 123 8.87 12.57 1.11
N LYS A 124 9.60 11.80 1.91
CA LYS A 124 10.42 12.33 3.00
C LYS A 124 11.58 13.20 2.49
N SER A 125 12.10 12.90 1.32
CA SER A 125 13.18 13.69 0.69
C SER A 125 12.69 15.06 0.19
N SER A 126 11.37 15.24 0.04
CA SER A 126 10.77 16.48 -0.48
C SER A 126 10.40 17.45 0.65
N SER A 127 11.31 18.37 1.00
CA SER A 127 11.09 19.35 2.09
C SER A 127 9.86 20.23 1.87
N ASN A 128 9.66 20.76 0.66
CA ASN A 128 8.54 21.65 0.36
C ASN A 128 7.18 20.98 0.55
N LEU A 129 7.08 19.70 0.15
CA LEU A 129 5.87 18.91 0.32
C LEU A 129 5.59 18.68 1.82
N LEU A 130 6.62 18.37 2.61
CA LEU A 130 6.48 18.19 4.06
C LEU A 130 6.01 19.48 4.75
N ASP A 131 6.59 20.63 4.41
CA ASP A 131 6.18 21.92 4.96
C ASP A 131 4.70 22.21 4.65
N ARG A 132 4.26 21.95 3.42
CA ARG A 132 2.86 22.11 3.03
C ARG A 132 1.95 21.16 3.79
N LEU A 133 2.35 19.90 3.98
CA LEU A 133 1.59 18.92 4.77
C LEU A 133 1.52 19.34 6.24
N GLU A 134 2.59 19.87 6.84
CA GLU A 134 2.55 20.38 8.22
C GLU A 134 1.56 21.54 8.37
N MET A 135 1.49 22.45 7.39
CA MET A 135 0.49 23.51 7.36
C MET A 135 -0.94 22.93 7.28
N LEU A 136 -1.18 22.02 6.34
CA LEU A 136 -2.50 21.40 6.12
C LEU A 136 -2.93 20.49 7.28
N SER A 137 -2.00 20.01 8.10
CA SER A 137 -2.31 19.24 9.33
C SER A 137 -3.08 20.07 10.38
N LYS A 138 -3.09 21.40 10.22
CA LYS A 138 -3.81 22.38 11.05
C LYS A 138 -5.03 22.97 10.34
N SER A 139 -5.40 22.45 9.16
CA SER A 139 -6.57 22.91 8.41
C SER A 139 -7.86 22.81 9.23
N SER A 140 -8.78 23.74 8.99
CA SER A 140 -10.14 23.71 9.53
C SER A 140 -10.97 22.57 8.93
N ASP A 141 -10.65 22.15 7.71
CA ASP A 141 -11.29 21.03 7.05
C ASP A 141 -10.87 19.70 7.71
N LYS A 142 -11.86 18.92 8.15
CA LYS A 142 -11.63 17.67 8.87
C LYS A 142 -11.04 16.59 7.98
N ALA A 143 -11.44 16.51 6.71
CA ALA A 143 -10.97 15.49 5.78
C ALA A 143 -9.50 15.75 5.41
N VAL A 144 -9.17 16.99 5.05
CA VAL A 144 -7.78 17.43 4.80
C VAL A 144 -6.92 17.10 6.02
N LYS A 145 -7.32 17.58 7.20
CA LYS A 145 -6.56 17.39 8.43
C LYS A 145 -6.32 15.92 8.77
N ASN A 146 -7.34 15.08 8.65
CA ASN A 146 -7.23 13.67 9.02
C ASN A 146 -6.33 12.90 8.03
N ASN A 147 -6.50 13.11 6.73
CA ASN A 147 -5.72 12.44 5.70
C ASN A 147 -4.25 12.84 5.78
N VAL A 148 -3.97 14.14 5.96
CA VAL A 148 -2.62 14.66 6.14
C VAL A 148 -1.95 14.12 7.40
N LYS A 149 -2.68 14.01 8.52
CA LYS A 149 -2.13 13.39 9.74
C LYS A 149 -1.80 11.90 9.55
N GLY A 150 -2.65 11.17 8.84
CA GLY A 150 -2.40 9.77 8.49
C GLY A 150 -1.15 9.61 7.63
N LEU A 151 -1.00 10.49 6.63
CA LEU A 151 0.16 10.57 5.76
C LEU A 151 1.45 10.84 6.54
N LEU A 152 1.48 11.90 7.36
CA LEU A 152 2.66 12.25 8.17
C LEU A 152 3.04 11.12 9.14
N TYR A 153 2.06 10.46 9.75
CA TYR A 153 2.30 9.29 10.62
C TYR A 153 3.02 8.15 9.87
N ASN A 154 2.61 7.85 8.64
CA ASN A 154 3.24 6.81 7.83
C ASN A 154 4.68 7.18 7.44
N ILE A 155 4.95 8.43 7.09
CA ILE A 155 6.30 8.92 6.77
C ILE A 155 7.22 8.84 8.01
N GLU A 156 6.73 9.27 9.18
CA GLU A 156 7.48 9.16 10.44
C GLU A 156 7.76 7.70 10.84
N ARG A 157 6.82 6.78 10.56
CA ARG A 157 6.97 5.35 10.86
C ARG A 157 8.21 4.77 10.19
N ILE A 158 8.49 5.15 8.94
CA ILE A 158 9.68 4.69 8.21
C ILE A 158 10.95 5.24 8.82
N SER A 159 10.95 6.52 9.21
CA SER A 159 12.07 7.13 9.93
C SER A 159 12.42 6.40 11.25
N LYS A 160 11.43 5.78 11.89
CA LYS A 160 11.64 4.96 13.10
C LYS A 160 12.09 3.52 12.78
N LYS A 161 11.72 2.96 11.62
CA LYS A 161 12.26 1.67 11.13
C LYS A 161 13.75 1.80 10.80
N GLU A 162 14.12 2.80 9.99
CA GLU A 162 15.52 3.06 9.58
C GLU A 162 16.45 3.24 10.79
N LYS A 163 16.01 3.96 11.83
CA LYS A 163 16.78 4.16 13.06
C LYS A 163 17.02 2.87 13.84
N LYS A 164 16.14 1.86 13.73
CA LYS A 164 16.32 0.55 14.37
C LYS A 164 17.29 -0.34 13.60
N ASP A 165 17.23 -0.33 12.27
CA ASP A 165 18.14 -1.12 11.42
C ASP A 165 19.61 -0.66 11.50
N ILE A 166 19.86 0.61 11.81
CA ILE A 166 21.23 1.13 11.99
C ILE A 166 21.82 0.77 13.37
N THR A 167 20.98 0.60 14.40
CA THR A 167 21.44 0.24 15.76
C THR A 167 21.59 -1.26 15.99
N ASP A 168 20.92 -2.10 15.20
CA ASP A 168 21.04 -3.55 15.29
C ASP A 168 22.01 -4.09 14.22
N LYS A 169 23.32 -4.03 14.50
CA LYS A 169 24.25 -4.97 13.84
C LYS A 169 23.73 -6.39 14.10
N PRO A 170 23.58 -7.24 13.07
CA PRO A 170 23.04 -8.57 13.25
C PRO A 170 24.04 -9.39 14.05
N THR A 171 23.77 -9.56 15.34
CA THR A 171 24.45 -10.57 16.12
C THR A 171 23.94 -11.90 15.57
N GLN A 172 24.77 -12.59 14.80
CA GLN A 172 24.51 -13.94 14.32
C GLN A 172 24.21 -14.85 15.53
N GLN A 173 22.93 -15.00 15.87
CA GLN A 173 22.49 -16.00 16.83
C GLN A 173 21.76 -17.11 16.08
N LYS A 174 22.49 -18.23 16.02
CA LYS A 174 22.12 -19.53 15.48
C LYS A 174 20.82 -20.05 16.11
N GLY A 175 19.98 -20.68 15.28
CA GLY A 175 18.97 -21.65 15.72
C GLY A 175 17.55 -21.13 15.88
N LYS A 176 16.96 -20.52 14.84
CA LYS A 176 15.51 -20.27 14.80
C LYS A 176 14.79 -21.53 14.29
N THR A 177 13.84 -22.03 15.06
CA THR A 177 12.97 -23.15 14.68
C THR A 177 11.59 -22.60 14.35
N LEU A 178 11.13 -22.81 13.12
CA LEU A 178 9.84 -22.34 12.62
C LEU A 178 8.77 -23.40 12.87
N ILE A 179 7.62 -23.03 13.46
CA ILE A 179 6.47 -23.94 13.61
C ILE A 179 5.28 -23.33 12.88
N TYR A 180 4.85 -23.97 11.79
CA TYR A 180 3.72 -23.56 10.97
C TYR A 180 2.45 -24.34 11.33
N LYS A 181 1.32 -23.63 11.43
CA LYS A 181 0.01 -24.16 11.85
C LYS A 181 -1.06 -23.89 10.79
N LEU A 182 -1.85 -24.92 10.43
CA LEU A 182 -2.99 -24.78 9.51
C LEU A 182 -4.36 -24.69 10.20
N PHE A 183 -4.44 -24.56 11.53
CA PHE A 183 -5.72 -24.57 12.26
C PHE A 183 -5.84 -23.46 13.32
N TRP A 184 -6.93 -22.69 13.24
CA TRP A 184 -7.22 -21.51 14.08
C TRP A 184 -7.75 -21.85 15.48
N ASN A 185 -8.36 -23.02 15.68
CA ASN A 185 -9.11 -23.36 16.90
C ASN A 185 -8.28 -23.99 18.04
N GLU A 186 -6.99 -24.25 17.87
CA GLU A 186 -6.14 -24.88 18.89
C GLU A 186 -4.88 -24.04 19.19
N LYS A 187 -5.06 -22.73 19.40
CA LYS A 187 -3.96 -21.80 19.72
C LYS A 187 -3.17 -22.22 20.95
N GLU A 188 -3.88 -22.68 21.99
CA GLU A 188 -3.31 -23.01 23.30
C GLU A 188 -2.22 -24.08 23.24
N ILE A 189 -2.38 -25.13 22.41
CA ILE A 189 -1.43 -26.24 22.35
C ILE A 189 -0.05 -25.76 21.88
N VAL A 190 0.04 -24.85 20.91
CA VAL A 190 1.38 -24.38 20.47
C VAL A 190 1.87 -23.13 21.15
N LEU A 191 1.02 -22.41 21.88
CA LEU A 191 1.50 -21.50 22.90
C LEU A 191 2.20 -22.28 24.04
N LYS A 192 1.63 -23.41 24.49
CA LYS A 192 2.29 -24.31 25.44
C LYS A 192 3.59 -24.90 24.88
N LEU A 193 3.57 -25.36 23.62
CA LEU A 193 4.74 -25.92 22.95
C LEU A 193 5.85 -24.87 22.75
N LYS A 194 5.47 -23.63 22.45
CA LYS A 194 6.39 -22.47 22.42
C LYS A 194 7.01 -22.23 23.78
N GLY A 195 6.22 -22.21 24.87
CA GLY A 195 6.75 -22.05 26.22
C GLY A 195 7.82 -23.10 26.55
N LEU A 196 7.51 -24.38 26.34
CA LEU A 196 8.43 -25.50 26.62
C LEU A 196 9.74 -25.46 25.82
N LEU A 197 9.69 -24.97 24.58
CA LEU A 197 10.87 -24.89 23.73
C LEU A 197 11.66 -23.59 23.96
N GLN A 198 10.99 -22.49 24.33
CA GLN A 198 11.63 -21.26 24.79
C GLN A 198 12.38 -21.48 26.11
N GLU A 199 11.84 -22.28 27.04
CA GLU A 199 12.55 -22.71 28.26
C GLU A 199 13.85 -23.47 27.95
N LYS A 200 13.88 -24.18 26.81
CA LYS A 200 15.09 -24.88 26.33
C LYS A 200 16.01 -23.99 25.48
N GLY A 201 15.77 -22.68 25.45
CA GLY A 201 16.58 -21.69 24.74
C GLY A 201 16.37 -21.67 23.22
N ILE A 202 15.30 -22.31 22.71
CA ILE A 202 15.01 -22.35 21.27
C ILE A 202 14.08 -21.19 20.91
N GLN A 203 14.51 -20.32 19.99
CA GLN A 203 13.64 -19.28 19.44
C GLN A 203 12.64 -19.86 18.46
N ILE A 204 11.35 -19.63 18.73
CA ILE A 204 10.24 -20.10 17.90
C ILE A 204 9.43 -18.96 17.36
N TRP A 205 9.12 -19.06 16.07
CA TRP A 205 8.19 -18.19 15.37
C TRP A 205 6.88 -18.94 15.10
N ILE A 206 5.75 -18.32 15.47
CA ILE A 206 4.39 -18.86 15.22
C ILE A 206 3.65 -17.87 14.32
N ASP A 207 3.00 -18.42 13.30
CA ASP A 207 2.19 -17.74 12.28
C ASP A 207 1.09 -16.79 12.81
N THR A 208 0.71 -16.89 14.09
CA THR A 208 -0.32 -16.04 14.71
C THR A 208 0.19 -14.73 15.29
N GLU A 209 1.51 -14.55 15.43
CA GLU A 209 2.11 -13.34 16.00
C GLU A 209 2.74 -12.50 14.88
N LYS A 210 2.09 -11.39 14.52
CA LYS A 210 2.49 -10.38 13.51
C LYS A 210 2.02 -10.63 12.07
N MET A 211 0.72 -10.79 11.87
CA MET A 211 0.12 -10.59 10.54
C MET A 211 -0.67 -9.27 10.50
N ARG A 212 0.05 -8.17 10.27
CA ARG A 212 -0.49 -6.93 9.68
C ARG A 212 0.53 -6.45 8.64
N GLY A 213 0.18 -6.54 7.35
CA GLY A 213 1.06 -6.22 6.21
C GLY A 213 1.42 -7.45 5.36
N SER A 214 2.48 -7.35 4.56
CA SER A 214 3.00 -8.38 3.64
C SER A 214 3.30 -9.70 4.36
N THR A 215 2.30 -10.57 4.43
CA THR A 215 2.35 -11.87 5.10
C THR A 215 3.27 -12.84 4.39
N LEU A 216 3.42 -12.70 3.07
CA LEU A 216 4.19 -13.62 2.24
C LEU A 216 5.70 -13.44 2.42
N GLU A 217 6.20 -12.19 2.44
CA GLU A 217 7.63 -11.90 2.57
C GLU A 217 8.14 -12.21 3.98
N ALA A 218 7.36 -11.86 5.01
CA ALA A 218 7.69 -12.19 6.39
C ALA A 218 7.75 -13.71 6.61
N MET A 219 6.85 -14.45 5.95
CA MET A 219 6.81 -15.91 6.00
C MET A 219 7.96 -16.54 5.20
N ALA A 220 8.26 -16.04 4.00
CA ALA A 220 9.38 -16.50 3.17
C ALA A 220 10.72 -16.30 3.91
N HIS A 221 10.95 -15.11 4.43
CA HIS A 221 12.14 -14.79 5.22
C HIS A 221 12.25 -15.66 6.49
N ALA A 222 11.12 -15.93 7.16
CA ALA A 222 11.12 -16.79 8.34
C ALA A 222 11.47 -18.26 8.01
N VAL A 223 11.04 -18.76 6.84
CA VAL A 223 11.41 -20.09 6.34
C VAL A 223 12.90 -20.13 5.98
N GLU A 224 13.38 -19.17 5.19
CA GLU A 224 14.77 -19.10 4.73
C GLU A 224 15.78 -18.98 5.88
N CYS A 225 15.42 -18.24 6.93
CA CYS A 225 16.27 -18.06 8.11
C CYS A 225 16.11 -19.16 9.18
N SER A 226 15.24 -20.14 8.97
CA SER A 226 15.01 -21.21 9.95
C SER A 226 16.00 -22.36 9.77
N THR A 227 16.51 -22.89 10.87
CA THR A 227 17.36 -24.09 10.84
C THR A 227 16.52 -25.36 10.73
N ARG A 228 15.28 -25.34 11.24
CA ARG A 228 14.30 -26.43 11.15
C ARG A 228 12.89 -25.88 11.08
N THR A 229 12.09 -26.42 10.16
CA THR A 229 10.67 -26.09 9.99
C THR A 229 9.81 -27.29 10.39
N TYR A 230 8.88 -27.09 11.32
CA TYR A 230 7.89 -28.08 11.72
C TYR A 230 6.52 -27.67 11.19
N LEU A 231 5.91 -28.58 10.44
CA LEU A 231 4.57 -28.42 9.92
C LEU A 231 3.59 -29.23 10.79
N TYR A 232 2.68 -28.55 11.48
CA TYR A 232 1.63 -29.24 12.23
C TYR A 232 0.33 -29.29 11.40
N VAL A 233 -0.01 -30.48 10.92
CA VAL A 233 -1.27 -30.78 10.20
C VAL A 233 -2.08 -31.79 11.00
N ARG A 234 -3.34 -31.47 11.31
CA ARG A 234 -4.31 -32.46 11.79
C ARG A 234 -5.15 -32.94 10.60
N SER A 235 -5.21 -34.26 10.42
CA SER A 235 -5.83 -34.95 9.27
C SER A 235 -7.24 -34.47 8.93
N TYR A 236 -7.54 -34.27 7.64
CA TYR A 236 -8.91 -34.16 7.11
C TYR A 236 -9.27 -35.44 6.34
N LYS A 237 -10.40 -36.05 6.73
CA LYS A 237 -11.16 -37.14 6.10
C LYS A 237 -10.38 -38.37 5.61
N ARG A 238 -10.49 -39.46 6.38
CA ARG A 238 -10.44 -40.84 5.87
C ARG A 238 -11.75 -41.10 5.11
N SER A 239 -11.79 -40.82 3.80
CA SER A 239 -12.82 -41.38 2.93
C SER A 239 -12.45 -42.84 2.69
N LEU A 240 -13.25 -43.74 3.23
CA LEU A 240 -13.20 -45.17 2.92
C LEU A 240 -13.41 -45.34 1.40
N ILE A 241 -12.35 -45.77 0.71
CA ILE A 241 -12.49 -46.58 -0.50
C ILE A 241 -12.02 -47.96 -0.07
N VAL A 242 -12.95 -48.81 0.35
CA VAL A 242 -12.90 -50.26 0.20
C VAL A 242 -14.35 -50.72 0.04
N ASP A 243 -14.58 -51.30 -1.13
CA ASP A 243 -15.75 -52.03 -1.68
C ASP A 243 -17.04 -51.25 -2.02
#